data_AF-A0A7J6Q1F9-F1
#
_entry.id   AF-A0A7J6Q1F9-F1
#
_cell.length_a   1.000
_cell.length_b   1.000
_cell.length_c   1.000
_cell.angle_alpha   90.00
_cell.angle_beta   90.00
_cell.angle_gamma   90.00
#
_symmetry.space_group_name_H-M   'P 1'
#
loop_
_entity.id
_entity.type
_entity.pdbx_description
1 polymer ?
#
loop_
_entity_poly.entity_id
_entity_poly.type
_entity_poly.pdbx_seq_one_letter_code
_entity_poly.pdbx_strand_id
1 'polypeptide(L)'
;MAAAVIDKSEIAMLALGFTPTDEIIKAREKLGIKTQDEFIQWARGALETAAVDALKAGDMGAFERRVTQLRRYYFEISPNSQQAPSPNMATIMGLYLLFLLSADRTGEFHTEVEQLPEALTGTPQIQLPVAVERCIMEGNGTKLKACVSQAAKDLPHSELLLQRVVNQVRIKIASSLERAYTSMHSKTACKMLLMDPKDKKSLELFAKAENDRKAADEANLSTLELEDPSTPAQARLRNRLSTRWVVEGDRLVFKKIRDDASAMPALDLISNMIVTPPISSVLYKEALVKYCALVRVLIVSTGHRC
;
A
#
# COMPACT_ATOMS: atom_id res chain seq x y z
N MET A 1 -23.31 -26.31 -2.91
CA MET A 1 -23.16 -26.38 -1.43
C MET A 1 -22.66 -25.06 -0.83
N ALA A 2 -21.70 -24.36 -1.44
CA ALA A 2 -21.21 -23.04 -0.99
C ALA A 2 -22.29 -21.94 -0.91
N ALA A 3 -23.20 -21.85 -1.88
CA ALA A 3 -24.30 -20.87 -1.86
C ALA A 3 -25.22 -21.01 -0.63
N ALA A 4 -25.41 -22.23 -0.12
CA ALA A 4 -26.23 -22.47 1.08
C ALA A 4 -25.50 -22.15 2.40
N VAL A 5 -24.17 -22.05 2.38
CA VAL A 5 -23.36 -21.64 3.54
C VAL A 5 -23.32 -20.11 3.64
N ILE A 6 -23.33 -19.41 2.50
CA ILE A 6 -23.39 -17.95 2.43
C ILE A 6 -24.69 -17.43 3.07
N ASP A 7 -25.83 -18.02 2.72
CA ASP A 7 -27.15 -17.68 3.29
C ASP A 7 -27.20 -17.92 4.83
N LYS A 8 -26.56 -19.00 5.30
CA LYS A 8 -26.42 -19.33 6.73
C LYS A 8 -25.48 -18.37 7.48
N SER A 9 -24.45 -17.85 6.82
CA SER A 9 -23.52 -16.88 7.39
C SER A 9 -24.12 -15.48 7.49
N GLU A 10 -25.06 -15.11 6.62
CA GLU A 10 -25.83 -13.85 6.72
C GLU A 10 -26.71 -13.85 7.98
N ILE A 11 -27.28 -15.00 8.34
CA ILE A 11 -28.00 -15.20 9.60
C ILE A 11 -27.06 -15.05 10.82
N ALA A 12 -25.82 -15.53 10.74
CA ALA A 12 -24.81 -15.31 11.77
C ALA A 12 -24.36 -13.83 11.86
N MET A 13 -24.41 -13.09 10.75
CA MET A 13 -24.06 -11.67 10.70
C MET A 13 -25.13 -10.76 11.29
N LEU A 14 -26.40 -11.13 11.18
CA LEU A 14 -27.49 -10.50 11.93
C LEU A 14 -27.28 -10.60 13.45
N ALA A 15 -26.65 -11.68 13.94
CA ALA A 15 -26.42 -11.89 15.37
C ALA A 15 -25.43 -10.90 16.02
N LEU A 16 -24.64 -10.13 15.26
CA LEU A 16 -23.65 -9.19 15.78
C LEU A 16 -24.08 -7.71 15.74
N GLY A 17 -25.20 -7.39 15.09
CA GLY A 17 -25.70 -6.03 14.93
C GLY A 17 -26.99 -5.78 15.73
N PHE A 18 -26.86 -5.53 17.04
CA PHE A 18 -27.87 -4.89 17.91
C PHE A 18 -29.34 -5.04 17.48
N THR A 19 -30.02 -6.15 17.80
CA THR A 19 -31.50 -6.23 17.97
C THR A 19 -31.95 -7.58 18.59
N PRO A 20 -33.17 -7.67 19.17
CA PRO A 20 -33.53 -8.65 20.20
C PRO A 20 -33.90 -10.05 19.68
N THR A 21 -33.23 -11.05 20.28
CA THR A 21 -33.63 -12.39 20.77
C THR A 21 -34.52 -13.34 19.95
N ASP A 22 -35.46 -12.93 19.09
CA ASP A 22 -36.44 -13.88 18.52
C ASP A 22 -35.96 -14.59 17.25
N GLU A 23 -35.25 -13.90 16.36
CA GLU A 23 -34.70 -14.52 15.14
C GLU A 23 -33.53 -15.45 15.45
N ILE A 24 -32.75 -15.13 16.48
CA ILE A 24 -31.67 -15.99 16.99
C ILE A 24 -32.26 -17.28 17.56
N ILE A 25 -33.36 -17.19 18.33
CA ILE A 25 -34.07 -18.38 18.83
C ILE A 25 -34.63 -19.21 17.67
N LYS A 26 -35.29 -18.59 16.69
CA LYS A 26 -35.81 -19.29 15.49
C LYS A 26 -34.70 -19.94 14.66
N ALA A 27 -33.56 -19.27 14.49
CA ALA A 27 -32.40 -19.83 13.80
C ALA A 27 -31.79 -21.00 14.59
N ARG A 28 -31.68 -20.87 15.91
CA ARG A 28 -31.22 -21.93 16.83
C ARG A 28 -32.14 -23.15 16.78
N GLU A 29 -33.45 -22.95 16.75
CA GLU A 29 -34.45 -24.02 16.60
C GLU A 29 -34.35 -24.71 15.24
N LYS A 30 -34.21 -23.95 14.13
CA LYS A 30 -34.01 -24.52 12.78
C LYS A 30 -32.71 -25.32 12.65
N LEU A 31 -31.67 -24.95 13.39
CA LEU A 31 -30.36 -25.63 13.41
C LEU A 31 -30.31 -26.78 14.44
N GLY A 32 -31.31 -26.91 15.32
CA GLY A 32 -31.35 -27.95 16.36
C GLY A 32 -30.32 -27.77 17.48
N ILE A 33 -29.77 -26.57 17.66
CA ILE A 33 -28.65 -26.30 18.58
C ILE A 33 -29.18 -26.00 19.97
N LYS A 34 -28.78 -26.78 20.98
CA LYS A 34 -29.35 -26.68 22.34
C LYS A 34 -28.56 -25.77 23.27
N THR A 35 -27.34 -25.37 22.93
CA THR A 35 -26.49 -24.53 23.80
C THR A 35 -26.05 -23.27 23.07
N GLN A 36 -25.96 -22.14 23.80
CA GLN A 36 -25.48 -20.87 23.23
C GLN A 36 -24.02 -20.97 22.74
N ASP A 37 -23.18 -21.75 23.42
CA ASP A 37 -21.80 -22.02 23.05
C ASP A 37 -21.67 -22.73 21.70
N GLU A 38 -22.50 -23.73 21.44
CA GLU A 38 -22.53 -24.46 20.17
C GLU A 38 -22.94 -23.54 19.01
N PHE A 39 -23.86 -22.62 19.25
CA PHE A 39 -24.28 -21.64 18.24
C PHE A 39 -23.15 -20.67 17.89
N ILE A 40 -22.41 -20.19 18.90
CA ILE A 40 -21.23 -19.34 18.69
C ILE A 40 -20.15 -20.08 17.91
N GLN A 41 -19.88 -21.35 18.25
CA GLN A 41 -18.90 -22.17 17.54
C GLN A 41 -19.30 -22.40 16.08
N TRP A 42 -20.58 -22.67 15.83
CA TRP A 42 -21.11 -22.82 14.48
C TRP A 42 -21.03 -21.52 13.68
N ALA A 43 -21.44 -20.39 14.26
CA ALA A 43 -21.38 -19.08 13.65
C ALA A 43 -19.94 -18.70 13.27
N ARG A 44 -18.98 -18.97 14.17
CA ARG A 44 -17.54 -18.82 13.90
C ARG A 44 -17.14 -19.65 12.69
N GLY A 45 -17.39 -20.96 12.69
CA GLY A 45 -17.01 -21.83 11.56
C GLY A 45 -17.65 -21.42 10.23
N ALA A 46 -18.89 -20.93 10.24
CA ALA A 46 -19.57 -20.41 9.06
C ALA A 46 -18.90 -19.13 8.53
N LEU A 47 -18.53 -18.19 9.42
CA LEU A 47 -17.83 -16.96 9.07
C LEU A 47 -16.40 -17.24 8.56
N GLU A 48 -15.69 -18.19 9.16
CA GLU A 48 -14.36 -18.63 8.71
C GLU A 48 -14.43 -19.16 7.28
N THR A 49 -15.40 -20.03 7.00
CA THR A 49 -15.62 -20.58 5.66
C THR A 49 -16.00 -19.49 4.66
N ALA A 50 -16.89 -18.58 5.05
CA ALA A 50 -17.32 -17.47 4.22
C ALA A 50 -16.17 -16.49 3.90
N ALA A 51 -15.25 -16.25 4.83
CA ALA A 51 -14.07 -15.42 4.60
C ALA A 51 -13.14 -16.07 3.56
N VAL A 52 -12.87 -17.37 3.70
CA VAL A 52 -12.05 -18.11 2.71
C VAL A 52 -12.71 -18.14 1.33
N ASP A 53 -14.04 -18.28 1.28
CA ASP A 53 -14.78 -18.28 0.01
C ASP A 53 -14.80 -16.89 -0.63
N ALA A 54 -14.92 -15.81 0.15
CA ALA A 54 -14.77 -14.45 -0.35
C ALA A 54 -13.37 -14.22 -0.96
N LEU A 55 -12.33 -14.79 -0.33
CA LEU A 55 -10.97 -14.71 -0.84
C LEU A 55 -10.81 -15.46 -2.18
N LYS A 56 -11.42 -16.65 -2.31
CA LYS A 56 -11.45 -17.40 -3.58
C LYS A 56 -12.23 -16.66 -4.68
N ALA A 57 -13.29 -15.96 -4.31
CA ALA A 57 -14.07 -15.12 -5.23
C ALA A 57 -13.32 -13.82 -5.61
N GLY A 58 -12.27 -13.45 -4.88
CA GLY A 58 -11.50 -12.23 -5.10
C GLY A 58 -12.17 -10.96 -4.56
N ASP A 59 -13.24 -11.09 -3.76
CA ASP A 59 -13.90 -9.96 -3.11
C ASP A 59 -13.21 -9.61 -1.79
N MET A 60 -12.27 -8.68 -1.90
CA MET A 60 -11.46 -8.17 -0.80
C MET A 60 -12.28 -7.40 0.24
N GLY A 61 -13.30 -6.67 -0.21
CA GLY A 61 -14.16 -5.90 0.68
C GLY A 61 -15.05 -6.80 1.51
N ALA A 62 -15.59 -7.87 0.91
CA ALA A 62 -16.30 -8.90 1.67
C ALA A 62 -15.37 -9.58 2.67
N PHE A 63 -14.16 -9.96 2.27
CA PHE A 63 -13.19 -10.58 3.18
C PHE A 63 -12.92 -9.71 4.41
N GLU A 64 -12.60 -8.43 4.23
CA GLU A 64 -12.35 -7.49 5.34
C GLU A 64 -13.54 -7.43 6.30
N ARG A 65 -14.76 -7.26 5.77
CA ARG A 65 -15.99 -7.22 6.59
C ARG A 65 -16.18 -8.49 7.43
N ARG A 66 -15.95 -9.67 6.83
CA ARG A 66 -16.07 -10.95 7.54
C ARG A 66 -14.99 -11.11 8.62
N VAL A 67 -13.77 -10.65 8.35
CA VAL A 67 -12.71 -10.67 9.36
C VAL A 67 -13.02 -9.73 10.52
N THR A 68 -13.50 -8.51 10.28
CA THR A 68 -13.91 -7.58 11.35
C THR A 68 -14.96 -8.21 12.29
N GLN A 69 -15.89 -8.99 11.74
CA GLN A 69 -16.88 -9.72 12.54
C GLN A 69 -16.27 -10.88 13.31
N LEU A 70 -15.35 -11.63 12.68
CA LEU A 70 -14.62 -12.70 13.35
C LEU A 70 -13.76 -12.18 14.52
N ARG A 71 -13.20 -10.97 14.44
CA ARG A 71 -12.44 -10.36 15.55
C ARG A 71 -13.26 -10.34 16.84
N ARG A 72 -14.54 -9.98 16.74
CA ARG A 72 -15.45 -9.94 17.90
C ARG A 72 -15.61 -11.31 18.54
N TYR A 73 -15.73 -12.36 17.73
CA TYR A 73 -15.78 -13.75 18.21
C TYR A 73 -14.47 -14.23 18.84
N TYR A 74 -13.32 -13.79 18.32
CA TYR A 74 -12.03 -14.21 18.83
C TYR A 74 -11.62 -13.49 20.13
N PHE A 75 -11.87 -12.18 20.26
CA PHE A 75 -11.35 -11.38 21.37
C PHE A 75 -12.38 -11.06 22.45
N GLU A 76 -13.64 -10.80 22.10
CA GLU A 76 -14.64 -10.35 23.09
C GLU A 76 -15.42 -11.51 23.73
N ILE A 77 -15.66 -12.59 22.98
CA ILE A 77 -16.56 -13.68 23.40
C ILE A 77 -15.81 -14.83 24.07
N SER A 78 -14.52 -14.99 23.78
CA SER A 78 -13.69 -16.09 24.30
C SER A 78 -13.09 -15.94 25.72
N PRO A 79 -13.06 -14.79 26.44
CA PRO A 79 -12.34 -14.72 27.71
C PRO A 79 -13.00 -15.48 28.88
N ASN A 80 -14.32 -15.76 28.80
CA ASN A 80 -15.07 -16.43 29.87
C ASN A 80 -15.53 -17.86 29.53
N SER A 81 -15.29 -18.34 28.31
CA SER A 81 -15.73 -19.67 27.86
C SER A 81 -14.54 -20.61 27.79
N GLN A 82 -14.67 -21.84 28.32
CA GLN A 82 -13.67 -22.92 28.20
C GLN A 82 -13.50 -23.44 26.76
N GLN A 83 -13.76 -22.61 25.75
CA GLN A 83 -13.69 -22.97 24.36
C GLN A 83 -12.24 -23.07 23.92
N ALA A 84 -11.91 -24.22 23.33
CA ALA A 84 -10.62 -24.43 22.70
C ALA A 84 -10.40 -23.37 21.59
N PRO A 85 -9.16 -22.84 21.47
CA PRO A 85 -8.79 -21.98 20.36
C PRO A 85 -9.07 -22.71 19.04
N SER A 86 -9.77 -22.08 18.10
CA SER A 86 -10.00 -22.69 16.80
C SER A 86 -8.67 -22.80 16.04
N PRO A 87 -8.34 -23.97 15.46
CA PRO A 87 -7.08 -24.16 14.73
C PRO A 87 -6.95 -23.23 13.52
N ASN A 88 -8.07 -22.75 12.98
CA ASN A 88 -8.11 -21.84 11.83
C ASN A 88 -7.87 -20.37 12.19
N MET A 89 -7.92 -20.00 13.47
CA MET A 89 -7.78 -18.60 13.91
C MET A 89 -6.45 -18.01 13.44
N ALA A 90 -5.35 -18.72 13.68
CA ALA A 90 -4.01 -18.28 13.26
C ALA A 90 -3.90 -18.12 11.74
N THR A 91 -4.55 -19.02 10.98
CA THR A 91 -4.55 -18.98 9.51
C THR A 91 -5.32 -17.77 8.99
N ILE A 92 -6.51 -17.49 9.53
CA ILE A 92 -7.33 -16.34 9.08
C ILE A 92 -6.69 -15.02 9.48
N MET A 93 -6.09 -14.95 10.68
CA MET A 93 -5.33 -13.77 11.09
C MET A 93 -4.10 -13.56 10.22
N GLY A 94 -3.36 -14.62 9.87
CA GLY A 94 -2.27 -14.55 8.91
C GLY A 94 -2.71 -14.05 7.53
N LEU A 95 -3.85 -14.52 7.02
CA LEU A 95 -4.44 -14.03 5.77
C LEU A 95 -4.86 -12.57 5.86
N TYR A 96 -5.40 -12.12 7.00
CA TYR A 96 -5.77 -10.72 7.22
C TYR A 96 -4.55 -9.80 7.27
N LEU A 97 -3.49 -10.20 7.96
CA LEU A 97 -2.22 -9.47 7.96
C LEU A 97 -1.66 -9.32 6.54
N LEU A 98 -1.74 -10.40 5.74
CA LEU A 98 -1.32 -10.34 4.34
C LEU A 98 -2.22 -9.45 3.47
N PHE A 99 -3.53 -9.42 3.77
CA PHE A 99 -4.47 -8.49 3.14
C PHE A 99 -4.08 -7.03 3.42
N LEU A 100 -3.72 -6.67 4.65
CA LEU A 100 -3.29 -5.30 5.00
C LEU A 100 -2.03 -4.90 4.23
N LEU A 101 -1.06 -5.81 4.09
CA LEU A 101 0.12 -5.58 3.27
C LEU A 101 -0.24 -5.37 1.79
N SER A 102 -1.23 -6.11 1.27
CA SER A 102 -1.69 -5.96 -0.12
C SER A 102 -2.37 -4.62 -0.38
N ALA A 103 -2.98 -4.02 0.64
CA ALA A 103 -3.66 -2.72 0.59
C ALA A 103 -2.75 -1.53 0.93
N ASP A 104 -1.44 -1.76 1.12
CA ASP A 104 -0.46 -0.75 1.53
C ASP A 104 -0.78 -0.07 2.90
N ARG A 105 -1.50 -0.77 3.77
CA ARG A 105 -1.91 -0.29 5.11
C ARG A 105 -0.93 -0.81 6.18
N THR A 106 0.34 -0.41 6.07
CA THR A 106 1.40 -0.87 6.99
C THR A 106 1.19 -0.39 8.44
N GLY A 107 0.60 0.80 8.63
CA GLY A 107 0.28 1.30 9.97
C GLY A 107 -0.68 0.38 10.71
N GLU A 108 -1.77 0.00 10.06
CA GLU A 108 -2.74 -0.94 10.62
C GLU A 108 -2.15 -2.33 10.80
N PHE A 109 -1.29 -2.78 9.90
CA PHE A 109 -0.57 -4.03 10.07
C PHE A 109 0.20 -4.07 11.40
N HIS A 110 0.95 -3.02 11.75
CA HIS A 110 1.70 -2.99 13.01
C HIS A 110 0.77 -2.93 14.23
N THR A 111 -0.27 -2.09 14.20
CA THR A 111 -1.29 -2.05 15.26
C THR A 111 -1.95 -3.41 15.46
N GLU A 112 -2.21 -4.14 14.38
CA GLU A 112 -2.82 -5.46 14.43
C GLU A 112 -1.89 -6.53 15.01
N VAL A 113 -0.61 -6.48 14.66
CA VAL A 113 0.40 -7.36 15.26
C VAL A 113 0.57 -7.11 16.76
N GLU A 114 0.48 -5.85 17.20
CA GLU A 114 0.56 -5.49 18.63
C GLU A 114 -0.67 -5.94 19.44
N GLN A 115 -1.86 -5.96 18.82
CA GLN A 115 -3.09 -6.41 19.48
C GLN A 115 -3.18 -7.93 19.63
N LEU A 116 -2.40 -8.69 18.86
CA LEU A 116 -2.45 -10.15 18.88
C LEU A 116 -1.82 -10.72 20.16
N PRO A 117 -2.47 -11.70 20.82
CA PRO A 117 -1.89 -12.42 21.96
C PRO A 117 -0.58 -13.12 21.59
N GLU A 118 0.41 -13.13 22.50
CA GLU A 118 1.72 -13.76 22.28
C GLU A 118 1.62 -15.25 21.87
N ALA A 119 0.62 -15.96 22.38
CA ALA A 119 0.36 -17.36 22.04
C ALA A 119 0.08 -17.58 20.54
N LEU A 120 -0.47 -16.58 19.84
CA LEU A 120 -0.73 -16.62 18.41
C LEU A 120 0.45 -16.10 17.60
N THR A 121 1.18 -15.11 18.10
CA THR A 121 2.35 -14.53 17.42
C THR A 121 3.46 -15.55 17.14
N GLY A 122 3.57 -16.59 17.98
CA GLY A 122 4.51 -17.70 17.78
C GLY A 122 4.13 -18.68 16.66
N THR A 123 2.94 -18.59 16.08
CA THR A 123 2.45 -19.57 15.10
C THR A 123 3.05 -19.29 13.71
N PRO A 124 3.50 -20.32 12.95
CA PRO A 124 4.10 -20.13 11.62
C PRO A 124 3.25 -19.30 10.64
N GLN A 125 1.92 -19.39 10.72
CA GLN A 125 1.01 -18.65 9.83
C GLN A 125 1.07 -17.13 10.03
N ILE A 126 1.42 -16.65 11.23
CA ILE A 126 1.52 -15.21 11.55
C ILE A 126 2.95 -14.71 11.31
N GLN A 127 3.96 -15.54 11.60
CA GLN A 127 5.36 -15.20 11.33
C GLN A 127 5.62 -14.99 9.84
N LEU A 128 4.86 -15.65 8.98
CA LEU A 128 5.03 -15.58 7.54
C LEU A 128 4.71 -14.18 6.96
N PRO A 129 3.54 -13.55 7.20
CA PRO A 129 3.31 -12.15 6.86
C PRO A 129 4.34 -11.18 7.44
N VAL A 130 4.81 -11.40 8.68
CA VAL A 130 5.85 -10.59 9.32
C VAL A 130 7.18 -10.72 8.58
N ALA A 131 7.56 -11.94 8.16
CA ALA A 131 8.75 -12.14 7.35
C ALA A 131 8.62 -11.45 6.00
N VAL A 132 7.46 -11.53 5.33
CA VAL A 132 7.21 -10.82 4.07
C VAL A 132 7.33 -9.31 4.25
N GLU A 133 6.71 -8.74 5.29
CA GLU A 133 6.79 -7.32 5.63
C GLU A 133 8.25 -6.89 5.84
N ARG A 134 9.01 -7.66 6.62
CA ARG A 134 10.44 -7.41 6.81
C ARG A 134 11.22 -7.47 5.50
N CYS A 135 10.93 -8.42 4.61
CA CYS A 135 11.55 -8.51 3.29
C CYS A 135 11.22 -7.24 2.45
N ILE A 136 10.04 -6.64 2.63
CA ILE A 136 9.65 -5.36 2.00
C ILE A 136 10.42 -4.20 2.63
N MET A 137 10.55 -4.13 3.96
CA MET A 137 11.32 -3.09 4.65
C MET A 137 12.80 -3.09 4.29
N GLU A 138 13.40 -4.28 4.18
CA GLU A 138 14.80 -4.44 3.76
C GLU A 138 15.03 -3.99 2.31
N GLY A 139 13.97 -3.89 1.49
CA GLY A 139 14.04 -3.48 0.08
C GLY A 139 14.73 -4.49 -0.83
N ASN A 140 15.07 -5.69 -0.34
CA ASN A 140 15.73 -6.71 -1.13
C ASN A 140 14.73 -7.58 -1.89
N GLY A 141 14.58 -7.25 -3.17
CA GLY A 141 13.66 -7.93 -4.08
C GLY A 141 13.87 -9.44 -4.23
N THR A 142 15.12 -9.91 -4.23
CA THR A 142 15.42 -11.36 -4.36
C THR A 142 14.96 -12.12 -3.13
N LYS A 143 15.19 -11.55 -1.94
CA LYS A 143 14.66 -12.11 -0.70
C LYS A 143 13.15 -12.14 -0.73
N LEU A 144 12.50 -11.04 -1.13
CA LEU A 144 11.04 -10.97 -1.22
C LEU A 144 10.45 -12.09 -2.08
N LYS A 145 11.02 -12.39 -3.25
CA LYS A 145 10.57 -13.53 -4.08
C LYS A 145 10.66 -14.86 -3.34
N ALA A 146 11.73 -15.09 -2.57
CA ALA A 146 11.89 -16.30 -1.78
C ALA A 146 10.89 -16.34 -0.61
N CYS A 147 10.71 -15.23 0.11
CA CYS A 147 9.75 -15.09 1.21
C CYS A 147 8.32 -15.38 0.71
N VAL A 148 7.93 -14.81 -0.44
CA VAL A 148 6.63 -15.02 -1.08
C VAL A 148 6.44 -16.46 -1.56
N SER A 149 7.47 -17.08 -2.15
CA SER A 149 7.39 -18.47 -2.60
C SER A 149 7.25 -19.45 -1.45
N GLN A 150 7.86 -19.16 -0.29
CA GLN A 150 7.66 -19.92 0.93
C GLN A 150 6.25 -19.70 1.48
N ALA A 151 5.79 -18.44 1.48
CA ALA A 151 4.45 -18.07 1.94
C ALA A 151 3.33 -18.78 1.20
N ALA A 152 3.47 -18.92 -0.12
CA ALA A 152 2.50 -19.59 -0.96
C ALA A 152 2.35 -21.10 -0.65
N LYS A 153 3.41 -21.74 -0.12
CA LYS A 153 3.39 -23.17 0.22
C LYS A 153 2.74 -23.44 1.57
N ASP A 154 3.02 -22.56 2.53
CA ASP A 154 2.66 -22.79 3.93
C ASP A 154 1.23 -22.29 4.25
N LEU A 155 0.71 -21.31 3.50
CA LEU A 155 -0.60 -20.72 3.75
C LEU A 155 -1.59 -20.99 2.60
N PRO A 156 -2.63 -21.82 2.80
CA PRO A 156 -3.62 -22.09 1.77
C PRO A 156 -4.40 -20.82 1.40
N HIS A 157 -4.78 -20.70 0.12
CA HIS A 157 -5.55 -19.58 -0.44
C HIS A 157 -4.88 -18.19 -0.39
N SER A 158 -3.60 -18.11 -0.02
CA SER A 158 -2.83 -16.85 0.04
C SER A 158 -2.36 -16.32 -1.32
N GLU A 159 -2.43 -17.13 -2.37
CA GLU A 159 -1.82 -16.83 -3.68
C GLU A 159 -2.28 -15.49 -4.27
N LEU A 160 -3.58 -15.20 -4.24
CA LEU A 160 -4.13 -13.94 -4.76
C LEU A 160 -3.61 -12.72 -3.97
N LEU A 161 -3.48 -12.84 -2.65
CA LEU A 161 -2.96 -11.78 -1.79
C LEU A 161 -1.47 -11.57 -2.06
N LEU A 162 -0.69 -12.64 -2.15
CA LEU A 162 0.74 -12.60 -2.44
C LEU A 162 1.01 -11.97 -3.81
N GLN A 163 0.24 -12.32 -4.84
CA GLN A 163 0.35 -11.70 -6.16
C GLN A 163 0.10 -10.19 -6.10
N ARG A 164 -0.91 -9.75 -5.33
CA ARG A 164 -1.19 -8.32 -5.11
C ARG A 164 -0.06 -7.61 -4.36
N VAL A 165 0.48 -8.22 -3.30
CA VAL A 165 1.63 -7.68 -2.55
C VAL A 165 2.84 -7.50 -3.47
N VAL A 166 3.17 -8.50 -4.28
CA VAL A 166 4.27 -8.42 -5.25
C VAL A 166 4.03 -7.29 -6.26
N ASN A 167 2.79 -7.15 -6.74
CA ASN A 167 2.43 -6.06 -7.66
C ASN A 167 2.59 -4.68 -7.01
N GLN A 168 2.13 -4.50 -5.76
CA GLN A 168 2.28 -3.24 -5.03
C GLN A 168 3.75 -2.87 -4.82
N VAL A 169 4.58 -3.85 -4.42
CA VAL A 169 6.03 -3.63 -4.29
C VAL A 169 6.65 -3.30 -5.65
N ARG A 170 6.21 -3.94 -6.74
CA ARG A 170 6.68 -3.62 -8.09
C ARG A 170 6.36 -2.18 -8.48
N ILE A 171 5.17 -1.67 -8.17
CA ILE A 171 4.78 -0.27 -8.41
C ILE A 171 5.67 0.68 -7.57
N LYS A 172 5.94 0.36 -6.31
CA LYS A 172 6.85 1.15 -5.47
C LYS A 172 8.27 1.18 -6.04
N ILE A 173 8.80 0.04 -6.47
CA ILE A 173 10.11 -0.04 -7.14
C ILE A 173 10.08 0.79 -8.42
N ALA A 174 9.07 0.65 -9.26
CA ALA A 174 8.92 1.42 -10.49
C ALA A 174 8.98 2.93 -10.23
N SER A 175 8.24 3.42 -9.23
CA SER A 175 8.27 4.84 -8.83
C SER A 175 9.65 5.32 -8.35
N SER A 176 10.45 4.43 -7.75
CA SER A 176 11.82 4.72 -7.33
C SER A 176 12.78 4.75 -8.53
N LEU A 177 12.62 3.82 -9.48
CA LEU A 177 13.45 3.74 -10.67
C LEU A 177 13.34 5.01 -11.53
N GLU A 178 12.12 5.54 -11.68
CA GLU A 178 11.86 6.80 -12.40
C GLU A 178 12.59 8.00 -11.80
N ARG A 179 12.79 7.99 -10.47
CA ARG A 179 13.45 9.08 -9.76
C ARG A 179 14.96 8.96 -9.78
N ALA A 180 15.48 7.73 -9.82
CA ALA A 180 16.90 7.45 -9.71
C ALA A 180 17.61 7.42 -11.07
N TYR A 181 16.92 7.03 -12.15
CA TYR A 181 17.56 6.78 -13.44
C TYR A 181 16.85 7.48 -14.60
N THR A 182 17.64 7.95 -15.58
CA THR A 182 17.14 8.47 -16.87
C THR A 182 17.00 7.37 -17.91
N SER A 183 17.92 6.40 -17.90
CA SER A 183 17.85 5.19 -18.72
C SER A 183 18.55 4.03 -18.01
N MET A 184 18.14 2.80 -18.33
CA MET A 184 18.78 1.59 -17.83
C MET A 184 18.64 0.43 -18.80
N HIS A 185 19.47 -0.60 -18.62
CA HIS A 185 19.43 -1.79 -19.45
C HIS A 185 18.22 -2.66 -19.13
N SER A 186 17.57 -3.23 -20.15
CA SER A 186 16.34 -4.01 -20.02
C SER A 186 16.49 -5.17 -19.01
N LYS A 187 17.61 -5.90 -19.08
CA LYS A 187 17.90 -7.04 -18.19
C LYS A 187 18.04 -6.61 -16.73
N THR A 188 18.62 -5.45 -16.47
CA THR A 188 18.78 -4.90 -15.12
C THR A 188 17.43 -4.43 -14.58
N ALA A 189 16.63 -3.76 -15.42
CA ALA A 189 15.27 -3.36 -15.09
C ALA A 189 14.40 -4.56 -14.72
N CYS A 190 14.42 -5.63 -15.51
CA CYS A 190 13.67 -6.86 -15.23
C CYS A 190 14.06 -7.48 -13.88
N LYS A 191 15.37 -7.55 -13.56
CA LYS A 191 15.84 -8.05 -12.26
C LYS A 191 15.32 -7.21 -11.10
N MET A 192 15.38 -5.88 -11.22
CA MET A 192 14.91 -4.95 -10.19
C MET A 192 13.39 -5.02 -10.00
N LEU A 193 12.61 -5.14 -11.09
CA LEU A 193 11.15 -5.24 -11.07
C LEU A 193 10.61 -6.63 -10.69
N LEU A 194 11.48 -7.52 -10.23
CA LEU A 194 11.11 -8.87 -9.83
C LEU A 194 10.52 -9.69 -10.99
N MET A 195 10.98 -9.46 -12.22
CA MET A 195 10.58 -10.20 -13.41
C MET A 195 11.69 -11.13 -13.88
N ASP A 196 11.39 -12.03 -14.80
CA ASP A 196 12.41 -12.87 -15.41
C ASP A 196 13.27 -12.05 -16.38
N PRO A 197 14.61 -12.13 -16.32
CA PRO A 197 15.50 -11.30 -17.14
C PRO A 197 15.38 -11.53 -18.66
N LYS A 198 14.72 -12.62 -19.07
CA LYS A 198 14.53 -13.00 -20.48
C LYS A 198 13.21 -12.46 -21.05
N ASP A 199 12.29 -12.02 -20.20
CA ASP A 199 10.93 -11.68 -20.59
C ASP A 199 10.78 -10.20 -20.91
N LYS A 200 11.35 -9.79 -22.04
CA LYS A 200 11.27 -8.42 -22.53
C LYS A 200 9.82 -7.98 -22.81
N LYS A 201 8.99 -8.88 -23.34
CA LYS A 201 7.57 -8.60 -23.61
C LYS A 201 6.80 -8.23 -22.34
N SER A 202 7.10 -8.89 -21.23
CA SER A 202 6.47 -8.61 -19.94
C SER A 202 6.87 -7.22 -19.41
N LEU A 203 8.10 -6.78 -19.67
CA LEU A 203 8.55 -5.42 -19.35
C LEU A 203 7.82 -4.37 -20.18
N GLU A 204 7.61 -4.61 -21.48
CA GLU A 204 6.86 -3.72 -22.36
C GLU A 204 5.38 -3.60 -21.94
N LEU A 205 4.74 -4.72 -21.60
CA LEU A 205 3.38 -4.74 -21.07
C LEU A 205 3.27 -3.99 -19.74
N PHE A 206 4.23 -4.17 -18.85
CA PHE A 206 4.27 -3.46 -17.58
C PHE A 206 4.47 -1.95 -17.78
N ALA A 207 5.39 -1.55 -18.67
CA ALA A 207 5.60 -0.16 -19.03
C ALA A 207 4.33 0.50 -19.60
N LYS A 208 3.62 -0.22 -20.47
CA LYS A 208 2.33 0.25 -21.00
C LYS A 208 1.29 0.40 -19.90
N ALA A 209 1.11 -0.62 -19.05
CA ALA A 209 0.16 -0.57 -17.95
C ALA A 209 0.45 0.57 -16.96
N GLU A 210 1.73 0.85 -16.67
CA GLU A 210 2.12 1.96 -15.80
C GLU A 210 1.87 3.32 -16.47
N ASN A 211 2.11 3.42 -17.79
CA ASN A 211 1.75 4.62 -18.55
C ASN A 211 0.23 4.86 -18.58
N ASP A 212 -0.57 3.80 -18.76
CA ASP A 212 -2.04 3.86 -18.76
C ASP A 212 -2.58 4.25 -17.37
N ARG A 213 -2.01 3.70 -16.29
CA ARG A 213 -2.32 4.07 -14.90
C ARG A 213 -2.06 5.55 -14.65
N LYS A 214 -0.90 6.04 -15.09
CA LYS A 214 -0.55 7.47 -14.95
C LYS A 214 -1.44 8.37 -15.80
N ALA A 215 -1.83 7.94 -16.99
CA ALA A 215 -2.75 8.69 -17.83
C ALA A 215 -4.15 8.78 -17.18
N ALA A 216 -4.62 7.72 -16.52
CA ALA A 216 -5.85 7.74 -15.74
C ALA A 216 -5.75 8.69 -14.53
N ASP A 217 -4.65 8.65 -13.78
CA ASP A 217 -4.40 9.58 -12.67
C ASP A 217 -4.35 11.05 -13.14
N GLU A 218 -3.76 11.29 -14.31
CA GLU A 218 -3.70 12.62 -14.95
C GLU A 218 -5.10 13.11 -15.36
N ALA A 219 -5.94 12.24 -15.93
CA ALA A 219 -7.32 12.55 -16.29
C ALA A 219 -8.22 12.79 -15.07
N ASN A 220 -8.02 12.02 -14.00
CA ASN A 220 -8.72 12.25 -12.73
C ASN A 220 -8.32 13.59 -12.11
N LEU A 221 -7.03 13.94 -12.16
CA LEU A 221 -6.52 15.22 -11.68
C LEU A 221 -7.04 16.41 -12.50
N SER A 222 -7.25 16.26 -13.81
CA SER A 222 -7.83 17.32 -14.65
C SER A 222 -9.32 17.52 -14.42
N THR A 223 -10.04 16.48 -14.00
CA THR A 223 -11.49 16.53 -13.74
C THR A 223 -11.81 17.13 -12.37
N LEU A 224 -10.90 16.97 -11.41
CA LEU A 224 -10.93 17.61 -10.10
C LEU A 224 -10.33 19.03 -10.21
N GLU A 225 -11.08 19.98 -10.77
CA GLU A 225 -10.73 21.40 -10.73
C GLU A 225 -10.73 21.91 -9.28
N LEU A 226 -9.63 21.74 -8.55
CA LEU A 226 -9.42 22.35 -7.24
C LEU A 226 -8.08 23.08 -7.17
N GLU A 227 -8.22 24.40 -7.06
CA GLU A 227 -7.30 25.43 -6.58
C GLU A 227 -5.94 25.55 -7.28
N ASP A 228 -5.71 26.75 -7.82
CA ASP A 228 -4.51 27.34 -8.39
C ASP A 228 -3.29 26.43 -8.68
N PRO A 229 -2.77 26.42 -9.93
CA PRO A 229 -1.58 25.66 -10.34
C PRO A 229 -0.27 26.11 -9.66
N SER A 230 -0.34 27.02 -8.70
CA SER A 230 0.77 27.60 -7.95
C SER A 230 1.18 26.79 -6.72
N THR A 231 0.38 25.82 -6.26
CA THR A 231 0.78 25.02 -5.09
C THR A 231 1.95 24.08 -5.43
N PRO A 232 3.04 24.09 -4.63
CA PRO A 232 4.20 23.23 -4.87
C PRO A 232 3.87 21.72 -4.87
N ALA A 233 2.79 21.31 -4.19
CA ALA A 233 2.32 19.94 -4.16
C ALA A 233 1.76 19.48 -5.53
N GLN A 234 0.93 20.30 -6.18
CA GLN A 234 0.39 20.00 -7.51
C GLN A 234 1.49 20.02 -8.57
N ALA A 235 2.45 20.95 -8.49
CA ALA A 235 3.59 20.98 -9.40
C ALA A 235 4.43 19.69 -9.33
N ARG A 236 4.66 19.15 -8.11
CA ARG A 236 5.33 17.86 -7.89
C ARG A 236 4.51 16.70 -8.44
N LEU A 237 3.19 16.70 -8.24
CA LEU A 237 2.30 15.66 -8.75
C LEU A 237 2.30 15.63 -10.29
N ARG A 238 2.16 16.79 -10.94
CA ARG A 238 2.26 16.91 -12.40
C ARG A 238 3.62 16.46 -12.94
N ASN A 239 4.70 16.79 -12.26
CA ASN A 239 6.04 16.34 -12.66
C ASN A 239 6.16 14.81 -12.59
N ARG A 240 5.66 14.19 -11.52
CA ARG A 240 5.62 12.72 -11.35
C ARG A 240 4.81 12.02 -12.44
N LEU A 241 3.66 12.60 -12.80
CA LEU A 241 2.79 12.06 -13.84
C LEU A 241 3.32 12.27 -15.26
N SER A 242 4.27 13.20 -15.47
CA SER A 242 4.81 13.51 -16.80
C SER A 242 5.84 12.52 -17.35
N THR A 243 6.34 11.59 -16.52
CA THR A 243 7.33 10.59 -16.93
C THR A 243 6.64 9.38 -17.56
N ARG A 244 7.00 9.07 -18.81
CA ARG A 244 6.54 7.88 -19.55
C ARG A 244 7.67 6.88 -19.72
N TRP A 245 7.33 5.61 -19.61
CA TRP A 245 8.23 4.48 -19.81
C TRP A 245 8.27 4.11 -21.29
N VAL A 246 9.45 4.14 -21.90
CA VAL A 246 9.65 3.72 -23.29
C VAL A 246 10.75 2.66 -23.32
N VAL A 247 10.43 1.48 -23.86
CA VAL A 247 11.41 0.41 -24.08
C VAL A 247 11.97 0.57 -25.49
N GLU A 248 13.17 1.13 -25.60
CA GLU A 248 13.89 1.31 -26.87
C GLU A 248 14.96 0.23 -27.00
N GLY A 249 14.73 -0.76 -27.86
CA GLY A 249 15.70 -1.82 -28.11
C GLY A 249 16.04 -2.62 -26.85
N ASP A 250 17.25 -2.46 -26.31
CA ASP A 250 17.72 -3.15 -25.10
C ASP A 250 17.78 -2.23 -23.87
N ARG A 251 17.18 -1.04 -23.95
CA ARG A 251 17.16 -0.05 -22.88
C ARG A 251 15.74 0.36 -22.54
N LEU A 252 15.51 0.55 -21.25
CA LEU A 252 14.36 1.24 -20.71
C LEU A 252 14.76 2.71 -20.54
N VAL A 253 14.02 3.61 -21.17
CA VAL A 253 14.23 5.06 -21.12
C VAL A 253 13.00 5.70 -20.47
N PHE A 254 13.25 6.62 -19.53
CA PHE A 254 12.22 7.41 -18.88
C PHE A 254 12.15 8.77 -19.57
N LYS A 255 11.18 8.97 -20.46
CA LYS A 255 11.00 10.24 -21.18
C LYS A 255 10.07 11.15 -20.40
N LYS A 256 10.48 12.39 -20.14
CA LYS A 256 9.58 13.42 -19.60
C LYS A 256 8.90 14.10 -20.79
N ILE A 257 7.57 14.23 -20.73
CA ILE A 257 6.77 14.86 -21.80
C ILE A 257 7.18 16.33 -22.06
N ARG A 258 7.90 16.99 -21.14
CA ARG A 258 8.35 18.38 -21.31
C ARG A 258 9.65 18.53 -22.11
N ASP A 259 10.40 17.47 -22.37
CA ASP A 259 11.73 17.59 -22.98
C ASP A 259 11.69 17.95 -24.48
N ASP A 260 10.53 17.82 -25.14
CA ASP A 260 10.39 18.17 -26.56
C ASP A 260 10.10 19.67 -26.77
N ALA A 261 9.89 20.45 -25.70
CA ALA A 261 9.55 21.87 -25.76
C ALA A 261 10.32 22.72 -24.74
N SER A 262 11.65 22.55 -24.62
CA SER A 262 12.59 23.65 -24.34
C SER A 262 14.00 23.13 -24.03
N ALA A 263 14.89 23.25 -25.01
CA ALA A 263 16.30 23.50 -24.75
C ALA A 263 16.44 24.87 -24.06
N MET A 264 16.23 24.94 -22.74
CA MET A 264 16.66 26.07 -21.90
C MET A 264 17.29 25.52 -20.62
N PRO A 265 18.61 25.23 -20.62
CA PRO A 265 19.31 24.54 -19.52
C PRO A 265 19.36 25.31 -18.19
N ALA A 266 18.91 26.56 -18.14
CA ALA A 266 18.99 27.40 -16.94
C ALA A 266 17.90 27.12 -15.89
N LEU A 267 16.73 26.59 -16.28
CA LEU A 267 15.58 26.41 -15.37
C LEU A 267 15.64 25.12 -14.54
N ASP A 268 16.35 24.09 -15.03
CA ASP A 268 16.48 22.80 -14.33
C ASP A 268 17.44 22.90 -13.12
N LEU A 269 18.42 23.81 -13.19
CA LEU A 269 19.30 24.13 -12.07
C LEU A 269 18.54 24.88 -10.95
N ILE A 270 17.59 25.75 -11.33
CA ILE A 270 16.78 26.54 -10.41
C ILE A 270 15.70 25.67 -9.74
N SER A 271 15.05 24.78 -10.50
CA SER A 271 14.05 23.85 -9.96
C SER A 271 14.64 22.90 -8.90
N ASN A 272 15.86 22.42 -9.11
CA ASN A 272 16.54 21.54 -8.15
C ASN A 272 17.07 22.28 -6.90
N MET A 273 17.30 23.60 -6.98
CA MET A 273 17.67 24.43 -5.81
C MET A 273 16.47 24.80 -4.92
N ILE A 274 15.24 24.80 -5.44
CA ILE A 274 14.03 25.19 -4.68
C ILE A 274 13.55 24.07 -3.71
N VAL A 275 14.15 22.87 -3.78
CA VAL A 275 13.80 21.71 -2.93
C VAL A 275 14.82 21.45 -1.80
N THR A 276 15.47 22.49 -1.29
CA THR A 276 16.15 22.42 0.02
C THR A 276 15.57 23.48 0.96
N PRO A 277 15.34 23.17 2.26
CA PRO A 277 14.85 24.17 3.20
C PRO A 277 15.87 25.31 3.34
N PRO A 278 15.46 26.58 3.49
CA PRO A 278 16.37 27.69 3.38
C PRO A 278 17.19 27.85 4.66
N ILE A 279 18.46 27.42 4.64
CA ILE A 279 19.45 27.82 5.65
C ILE A 279 20.08 29.19 5.33
N SER A 280 19.75 29.84 4.21
CA SER A 280 20.41 31.08 3.78
C SER A 280 19.71 32.39 4.14
N SER A 281 18.65 32.39 4.94
CA SER A 281 17.95 33.65 5.35
C SER A 281 18.75 34.53 6.32
N VAL A 282 19.84 34.01 6.90
CA VAL A 282 20.70 34.75 7.85
C VAL A 282 21.86 35.46 7.13
N LEU A 283 22.50 34.83 6.15
CA LEU A 283 23.67 35.40 5.45
C LEU A 283 23.31 36.54 4.49
N TYR A 284 22.12 36.49 3.86
CA TYR A 284 21.70 37.56 2.94
C TYR A 284 21.33 38.86 3.68
N LYS A 285 20.81 38.79 4.91
CA LYS A 285 20.48 39.97 5.70
C LYS A 285 21.73 40.70 6.19
N GLU A 286 22.79 40.00 6.61
CA GLU A 286 24.05 40.64 6.99
C GLU A 286 24.79 41.26 5.81
N ALA A 287 24.75 40.62 4.63
CA ALA A 287 25.38 41.14 3.43
C ALA A 287 24.69 42.44 2.93
N LEU A 288 23.36 42.48 2.92
CA LEU A 288 22.59 43.68 2.52
C LEU A 288 22.75 44.85 3.49
N VAL A 289 22.85 44.59 4.79
CA VAL A 289 23.09 45.64 5.79
C VAL A 289 24.50 46.25 5.63
N LYS A 290 25.52 45.42 5.36
CA LYS A 290 26.88 45.91 5.09
C LYS A 290 26.96 46.69 3.78
N TYR A 291 26.26 46.26 2.73
CA TYR A 291 26.23 46.96 1.45
C TYR A 291 25.51 48.32 1.54
N CYS A 292 24.38 48.41 2.27
CA CYS A 292 23.70 49.68 2.52
C CYS A 292 24.52 50.66 3.38
N ALA A 293 25.30 50.16 4.34
CA ALA A 293 26.21 51.01 5.12
C ALA A 293 27.34 51.58 4.26
N LEU A 294 27.90 50.77 3.34
CA LEU A 294 28.98 51.19 2.44
C LEU A 294 28.50 52.21 1.40
N VAL A 295 27.29 52.04 0.87
CA VAL A 295 26.67 52.99 -0.07
C VAL A 295 26.31 54.31 0.62
N ARG A 296 25.88 54.30 1.89
CA ARG A 296 25.65 55.54 2.66
C ARG A 296 26.95 56.30 2.95
N VAL A 297 28.06 55.60 3.21
CA VAL A 297 29.38 56.25 3.39
C VAL A 297 29.89 56.86 2.08
N LEU A 298 29.66 56.20 0.94
CA LEU A 298 30.04 56.72 -0.40
C LEU A 298 29.18 57.92 -0.86
N ILE A 299 27.90 57.95 -0.50
CA ILE A 299 27.02 59.11 -0.79
C ILE A 299 27.37 60.31 0.09
N VAL A 300 27.80 60.09 1.34
CA VAL A 300 28.26 61.17 2.23
C VAL A 300 29.65 61.69 1.82
N SER A 301 30.53 60.86 1.26
CA SER A 301 31.85 61.30 0.80
C SER A 301 31.84 62.07 -0.53
N THR A 302 30.71 62.07 -1.24
CA THR A 302 30.55 62.74 -2.55
C THR A 302 29.67 64.00 -2.50
N GLY A 303 29.21 64.40 -1.31
CA GLY A 303 28.30 65.54 -1.12
C GLY A 303 28.94 66.78 -0.48
N HIS A 304 29.90 67.43 -1.15
CA HIS A 304 30.32 68.83 -0.95
C HIS A 304 31.45 69.17 -1.94
N ARG A 305 31.43 70.22 -2.77
CA ARG A 305 30.63 71.45 -2.93
C ARG A 305 30.76 71.93 -4.39
N CYS A 306 29.82 72.78 -4.78
CA CYS A 306 29.79 73.62 -5.99
C CYS A 306 29.32 72.92 -7.27
#